data_AF-A0A842WLT1-F1
#
_entry.id   AF-A0A842WLT1-F1
#
_cell.length_a   1.000
_cell.length_b   1.000
_cell.length_c   1.000
_cell.angle_alpha   90.00
_cell.angle_beta   90.00
_cell.angle_gamma   90.00
#
_symmetry.space_group_name_H-M   'P 1'
#
loop_
_entity.id
_entity.type
_entity.pdbx_description
1 polymer ?
#
loop_
_entity_poly.entity_id
_entity_poly.type
_entity_poly.pdbx_seq_one_letter_code
_entity_poly.pdbx_strand_id
1 'polypeptide(L)'
;MAGESITQPKVDGFRMKAKLQGKFSDVASALNTISFLKIAQEKEGVNVAYIESRSIDKTPYLFSLMKFKKNEIEVIYTVPSNVSPTKRKLDVMRYLLNMVTLVEPYYDIDNKVVYQLVEETMRQLEEYTTGDYKALYKEYDQLKREVENLRRSSLIYKNQVKSLSKENYELKNENDELKVRFEKLHGGISDNVLSTRVQEWIMDHNGTINIVEFAKYNKVPEARVEDVLNNLVRQGYLQQAQ
;
A
#
# COMPACT_ATOMS: atom_id res chain seq x y z
N MET A 1 6.69 12.76 -3.17
CA MET A 1 5.83 12.79 -4.36
C MET A 1 6.73 12.44 -5.54
N ALA A 2 6.68 11.19 -6.00
CA ALA A 2 7.46 10.78 -7.16
C ALA A 2 6.79 11.39 -8.40
N GLY A 3 7.53 12.14 -9.20
CA GLY A 3 7.05 12.65 -10.47
C GLY A 3 6.71 11.46 -11.37
N GLU A 4 5.44 11.34 -11.76
CA GLU A 4 5.01 10.44 -12.82
C GLU A 4 5.79 10.83 -14.07
N SER A 5 6.70 9.95 -14.52
CA SER A 5 7.36 10.12 -15.81
C SER A 5 6.26 10.03 -16.87
N ILE A 6 6.00 11.16 -17.55
CA ILE A 6 5.04 11.22 -18.65
C ILE A 6 5.62 10.34 -19.76
N THR A 7 5.20 9.09 -19.78
CA THR A 7 5.52 8.13 -20.84
C THR A 7 4.91 8.65 -22.13
N GLN A 8 5.73 8.86 -23.16
CA GLN A 8 5.23 9.37 -24.43
C GLN A 8 4.16 8.42 -24.99
N PRO A 9 3.03 8.96 -25.49
CA PRO A 9 1.95 8.15 -25.99
C PRO A 9 2.41 7.40 -27.24
N LYS A 10 2.01 6.14 -27.36
CA LYS A 10 2.29 5.35 -28.56
C LYS A 10 1.41 5.85 -29.71
N VAL A 11 1.88 5.74 -30.95
CA VAL A 11 1.10 6.09 -32.14
C VAL A 11 0.76 4.80 -32.88
N ASP A 12 -0.48 4.68 -33.30
CA ASP A 12 -1.02 3.55 -34.05
C ASP A 12 -1.95 4.06 -35.17
N GLY A 13 -2.30 3.20 -36.12
CA GLY A 13 -3.12 3.61 -37.24
C GLY A 13 -3.44 2.49 -38.23
N PHE A 14 -4.40 2.76 -39.10
CA PHE A 14 -4.81 1.84 -40.15
C PHE A 14 -5.29 2.59 -41.38
N ARG A 15 -5.39 1.86 -42.49
CA ARG A 15 -5.87 2.39 -43.77
C ARG A 15 -7.00 1.54 -44.28
N MET A 16 -7.95 2.19 -44.94
CA MET A 16 -9.06 1.54 -45.62
C MET A 16 -9.18 2.05 -47.05
N LYS A 17 -9.54 1.14 -47.96
CA LYS A 17 -9.81 1.49 -49.35
C LYS A 17 -11.12 2.25 -49.43
N ALA A 18 -11.10 3.38 -50.13
CA ALA A 18 -12.26 4.22 -50.37
C ALA A 18 -12.02 5.03 -51.63
N LYS A 19 -13.03 5.38 -52.41
CA LYS A 19 -12.86 6.15 -53.64
C LYS A 19 -13.68 7.42 -53.60
N LEU A 20 -13.02 8.56 -53.77
CA LEU A 20 -13.71 9.84 -53.86
C LEU A 20 -14.60 9.87 -55.11
N GLN A 21 -15.90 10.12 -54.92
CA GLN A 21 -16.87 10.33 -56.00
C GLN A 21 -17.12 11.81 -56.29
N GLY A 22 -16.98 12.68 -55.27
CA GLY A 22 -17.19 14.13 -55.37
C GLY A 22 -15.90 14.96 -55.40
N LYS A 23 -15.96 16.17 -54.81
CA LYS A 23 -14.79 17.01 -54.57
C LYS A 23 -14.42 16.99 -53.09
N PHE A 24 -13.14 17.22 -52.79
CA PHE A 24 -12.68 17.39 -51.41
C PHE A 24 -13.36 18.56 -50.68
N SER A 25 -13.84 19.58 -51.40
CA SER A 25 -14.63 20.67 -50.83
C SER A 25 -15.94 20.20 -50.21
N ASP A 26 -16.58 19.22 -50.84
CA ASP A 26 -17.89 18.73 -50.42
C ASP A 26 -17.73 17.87 -49.16
N VAL A 27 -16.68 17.04 -49.15
CA VAL A 27 -16.23 16.27 -47.98
C VAL A 27 -15.90 17.18 -46.80
N ALA A 28 -15.11 18.24 -47.03
CA ALA A 28 -14.77 19.21 -45.99
C ALA A 28 -16.01 19.94 -45.45
N SER A 29 -16.96 20.27 -46.32
CA SER A 29 -18.23 20.92 -45.95
C SER A 29 -19.12 19.99 -45.11
N ALA A 30 -19.22 18.71 -45.48
CA ALA A 30 -19.96 17.71 -44.72
C ALA A 30 -19.37 17.50 -43.32
N LEU A 31 -18.05 17.41 -43.22
CA LEU A 31 -17.37 17.19 -41.95
C LEU A 31 -17.37 18.43 -41.04
N ASN A 32 -17.43 19.64 -41.61
CA ASN A 32 -17.53 20.90 -40.87
C ASN A 32 -18.82 21.03 -40.05
N THR A 33 -19.80 20.15 -40.26
CA THR A 33 -21.00 20.07 -39.40
C THR A 33 -20.67 19.63 -37.97
N ILE A 34 -19.52 18.98 -37.74
CA ILE A 34 -19.08 18.55 -36.41
C ILE A 34 -18.15 19.62 -35.80
N SER A 35 -18.66 20.35 -34.82
CA SER A 35 -18.01 21.52 -34.21
C SER A 35 -16.67 21.25 -33.49
N PHE A 36 -16.45 20.02 -33.00
CA PHE A 36 -15.24 19.65 -32.26
C PHE A 36 -14.10 19.13 -33.16
N LEU A 37 -14.32 19.04 -34.48
CA LEU A 37 -13.29 18.62 -35.43
C LEU A 37 -12.53 19.83 -35.97
N LYS A 38 -11.22 19.68 -36.11
CA LYS A 38 -10.40 20.62 -36.88
C LYS A 38 -10.19 20.06 -38.26
N ILE A 39 -10.63 20.79 -39.28
CA ILE A 39 -10.60 20.34 -40.67
C ILE A 39 -9.66 21.25 -41.45
N ALA A 40 -8.77 20.63 -42.22
CA ALA A 40 -7.87 21.31 -43.13
C ALA A 40 -7.97 20.64 -44.50
N GLN A 41 -8.40 21.40 -45.50
CA GLN A 41 -8.43 20.94 -46.88
C GLN A 41 -7.08 21.24 -47.55
N GLU A 42 -6.49 20.22 -48.16
CA GLU A 42 -5.27 20.32 -48.95
C GLU A 42 -5.57 19.97 -50.42
N LYS A 43 -4.59 20.15 -51.31
CA LYS A 43 -4.75 19.81 -52.74
C LYS A 43 -5.03 18.32 -52.96
N GLU A 44 -4.49 17.46 -52.10
CA GLU A 44 -4.52 16.00 -52.27
C GLU A 44 -5.45 15.28 -51.29
N GLY A 45 -6.18 16.01 -50.44
CA GLY A 45 -7.07 15.39 -49.46
C GLY A 45 -7.71 16.35 -48.47
N VAL A 46 -8.52 15.78 -47.57
CA VAL A 46 -9.07 16.47 -46.41
C VAL A 46 -8.49 15.84 -45.16
N ASN A 47 -7.81 16.64 -44.34
CA ASN A 47 -7.30 16.23 -43.05
C ASN A 47 -8.29 16.64 -41.96
N VAL A 48 -8.63 15.69 -41.10
CA VAL A 48 -9.52 15.88 -39.96
C VAL A 48 -8.75 15.52 -38.70
N ALA A 49 -8.75 16.43 -37.74
CA ALA A 49 -8.13 16.23 -36.46
C ALA A 49 -9.16 16.37 -35.34
N TYR A 50 -9.32 15.30 -34.58
CA TYR A 50 -10.00 15.34 -33.29
C TYR A 50 -8.94 15.39 -32.18
N ILE A 51 -8.89 16.50 -31.44
CA ILE A 51 -7.95 16.70 -30.34
C ILE A 51 -8.74 16.64 -29.04
N GLU A 52 -8.58 15.56 -28.30
CA GLU A 52 -9.29 15.30 -27.05
C GLU A 52 -8.59 15.96 -25.86
N SER A 53 -7.25 15.94 -25.86
CA SER A 53 -6.47 16.52 -24.77
C SER A 53 -5.13 17.07 -25.26
N ARG A 54 -4.68 18.10 -24.56
CA ARG A 54 -3.39 18.78 -24.76
C ARG A 54 -2.58 18.68 -23.48
N SER A 55 -1.27 18.60 -23.62
CA SER A 55 -0.33 18.77 -22.53
C SER A 55 -0.37 20.19 -21.96
N ILE A 56 0.34 20.40 -20.84
CA ILE A 56 0.57 21.71 -20.22
C ILE A 56 1.18 22.70 -21.24
N ASP A 57 2.03 22.22 -22.14
CA ASP A 57 2.67 22.99 -23.21
C ASP A 57 1.79 23.16 -24.46
N LYS A 58 0.49 22.86 -24.36
CA LYS A 58 -0.51 22.93 -25.44
C LYS A 58 -0.26 21.98 -26.62
N THR A 59 0.70 21.06 -26.52
CA THR A 59 0.94 20.03 -27.53
C THR A 59 -0.15 18.96 -27.46
N PRO A 60 -0.77 18.56 -28.57
CA PRO A 60 -1.77 17.49 -28.56
C PRO A 60 -1.16 16.18 -28.02
N TYR A 61 -1.73 15.66 -26.94
CA TYR A 61 -1.29 14.41 -26.29
C TYR A 61 -2.26 13.26 -26.60
N LEU A 62 -3.55 13.57 -26.73
CA LEU A 62 -4.59 12.62 -27.12
C LEU A 62 -5.31 13.15 -28.35
N PHE A 63 -5.12 12.47 -29.48
CA PHE A 63 -5.73 12.85 -30.74
C PHE A 63 -6.03 11.66 -31.64
N SER A 64 -6.89 11.93 -32.63
CA SER A 64 -7.20 11.08 -33.76
C SER A 64 -7.17 11.93 -35.03
N LEU A 65 -6.35 11.53 -36.00
CA LEU A 65 -6.22 12.14 -37.31
C LEU A 65 -6.82 11.21 -38.35
N MET A 66 -7.67 11.74 -39.22
CA MET A 66 -8.22 11.02 -40.37
C MET A 66 -7.91 11.81 -41.63
N LYS A 67 -7.28 11.16 -42.60
CA LYS A 67 -6.93 11.75 -43.88
C LYS A 67 -7.75 11.10 -44.97
N PHE A 68 -8.65 11.87 -45.57
CA PHE A 68 -9.46 11.45 -46.71
C PHE A 68 -8.68 11.77 -47.98
N LYS A 69 -8.11 10.74 -48.63
CA LYS A 69 -7.37 10.85 -49.90
C LYS A 69 -8.21 10.26 -51.03
N LYS A 70 -7.83 10.54 -52.27
CA LYS A 70 -8.61 10.14 -53.47
C LYS A 70 -9.03 8.65 -53.49
N ASN A 71 -8.13 7.75 -53.04
CA ASN A 71 -8.31 6.29 -53.12
C ASN A 71 -8.19 5.56 -51.75
N GLU A 72 -8.08 6.29 -50.64
CA GLU A 72 -7.99 5.68 -49.32
C GLU A 72 -8.39 6.67 -48.22
N ILE A 73 -8.77 6.12 -47.07
CA ILE A 73 -8.87 6.86 -45.80
C ILE A 73 -7.79 6.31 -44.87
N GLU A 74 -6.96 7.20 -44.34
CA GLU A 74 -5.89 6.87 -43.40
C GLU A 74 -6.24 7.41 -42.01
N VAL A 75 -6.20 6.55 -41.01
CA VAL A 75 -6.50 6.88 -39.62
C VAL A 75 -5.24 6.71 -38.79
N ILE A 76 -4.86 7.73 -38.04
CA ILE A 76 -3.70 7.75 -37.15
C ILE A 76 -4.16 8.26 -35.80
N TYR A 77 -3.85 7.57 -34.72
CA TYR A 77 -4.27 7.95 -33.37
C TYR A 77 -3.18 7.67 -32.34
N THR A 78 -3.25 8.41 -31.24
CA THR A 78 -2.39 8.19 -30.07
C THR A 78 -3.06 7.24 -29.09
N VAL A 79 -2.23 6.42 -28.43
CA VAL A 79 -2.58 5.55 -27.31
C VAL A 79 -1.81 6.03 -26.07
N PRO A 80 -2.47 6.75 -25.14
CA PRO A 80 -1.90 7.11 -23.85
C PRO A 80 -1.48 5.89 -23.02
N SER A 81 -0.48 6.04 -22.15
CA SER A 81 -0.01 4.95 -21.28
C SER A 81 -1.06 4.46 -20.28
N ASN A 82 -2.05 5.28 -19.94
CA ASN A 82 -3.13 4.96 -19.02
C ASN A 82 -4.40 4.39 -19.69
N VAL A 83 -4.37 4.15 -21.01
CA VAL A 83 -5.52 3.62 -21.77
C VAL A 83 -5.11 2.35 -22.50
N SER A 84 -5.93 1.29 -22.42
CA SER A 84 -5.64 0.07 -23.18
C SER A 84 -5.74 0.35 -24.70
N PRO A 85 -4.81 -0.19 -25.52
CA PRO A 85 -4.86 -0.02 -26.97
C PRO A 85 -6.21 -0.44 -27.57
N THR A 86 -6.80 -1.53 -27.06
CA THR A 86 -8.12 -2.04 -27.49
C THR A 86 -9.23 -1.02 -27.25
N LYS A 87 -9.33 -0.47 -26.03
CA LYS A 87 -10.32 0.56 -25.72
C LYS A 87 -10.13 1.78 -26.62
N ARG A 88 -8.87 2.22 -26.80
CA ARG A 88 -8.57 3.37 -27.65
C ARG A 88 -8.98 3.15 -29.10
N LYS A 89 -8.69 1.97 -29.66
CA LYS A 89 -9.09 1.60 -31.02
C LYS A 89 -10.61 1.60 -31.18
N LEU A 90 -11.36 1.11 -30.18
CA LEU A 90 -12.83 1.17 -30.19
C LEU A 90 -13.34 2.62 -30.23
N ASP A 91 -12.77 3.51 -29.42
CA ASP A 91 -13.15 4.93 -29.43
C ASP A 91 -12.89 5.55 -30.82
N VAL A 92 -11.72 5.29 -31.40
CA VAL A 92 -11.34 5.76 -32.74
C VAL A 92 -12.28 5.20 -33.82
N MET A 93 -12.65 3.92 -33.74
CA MET A 93 -13.58 3.28 -34.66
C MET A 93 -14.96 3.93 -34.60
N ARG A 94 -15.46 4.25 -33.40
CA ARG A 94 -16.73 4.99 -33.24
C ARG A 94 -16.68 6.34 -33.94
N TYR A 95 -15.58 7.09 -33.80
CA TYR A 95 -15.41 8.37 -34.50
C TYR A 95 -15.33 8.18 -36.02
N LEU A 96 -14.61 7.16 -36.48
CA LEU A 96 -14.48 6.88 -37.91
C LEU A 96 -15.85 6.58 -38.52
N LEU A 97 -16.64 5.71 -37.89
CA LEU A 97 -17.98 5.35 -38.39
C LEU A 97 -18.87 6.59 -38.52
N ASN A 98 -18.86 7.49 -37.53
CA ASN A 98 -19.60 8.75 -37.61
C ASN A 98 -19.15 9.62 -38.78
N MET A 99 -17.83 9.72 -39.03
CA MET A 99 -17.32 10.51 -40.17
C MET A 99 -17.66 9.85 -41.50
N VAL A 100 -17.53 8.52 -41.60
CA VAL A 100 -17.88 7.73 -42.79
C VAL A 100 -19.34 7.93 -43.16
N THR A 101 -20.26 7.93 -42.20
CA THR A 101 -21.69 8.19 -42.45
C THR A 101 -21.93 9.59 -43.03
N LEU A 102 -21.17 10.61 -42.62
CA LEU A 102 -21.34 11.96 -43.14
C LEU A 102 -20.78 12.15 -44.56
N VAL A 103 -19.75 11.39 -44.92
CA VAL A 103 -19.09 11.51 -46.22
C VAL A 103 -19.57 10.51 -47.25
N GLU A 104 -20.47 9.59 -46.88
CA GLU A 104 -21.03 8.54 -47.73
C GLU A 104 -21.54 9.05 -49.10
N PRO A 105 -22.21 10.23 -49.21
CA PRO A 105 -22.61 10.77 -50.51
C PRO A 105 -21.45 11.16 -51.44
N TYR A 106 -20.24 11.33 -50.89
CA TYR A 106 -19.07 11.84 -51.60
C TYR A 106 -17.93 10.82 -51.71
N TYR A 107 -18.04 9.69 -51.01
CA TYR A 107 -17.03 8.65 -50.91
C TYR A 107 -17.65 7.27 -51.02
N ASP A 108 -17.15 6.49 -51.99
CA ASP A 108 -17.44 5.07 -52.12
C ASP A 108 -16.53 4.28 -51.20
N ILE A 109 -17.08 3.70 -50.15
CA ILE A 109 -16.33 2.96 -49.14
C ILE A 109 -16.65 1.47 -49.29
N ASP A 110 -15.60 0.64 -49.32
CA ASP A 110 -15.80 -0.81 -49.34
C ASP A 110 -16.34 -1.28 -47.97
N ASN A 111 -17.65 -1.53 -47.94
CA ASN A 111 -18.36 -2.00 -46.75
C ASN A 111 -17.75 -3.28 -46.17
N LYS A 112 -17.12 -4.14 -47.00
CA LYS A 112 -16.45 -5.35 -46.49
C LYS A 112 -15.30 -4.98 -45.56
N VAL A 113 -14.53 -3.95 -45.90
CA VAL A 113 -13.40 -3.47 -45.07
C VAL A 113 -13.94 -2.88 -43.76
N VAL A 114 -15.04 -2.13 -43.82
CA VAL A 114 -15.69 -1.59 -42.62
C VAL A 114 -16.17 -2.72 -41.69
N TYR A 115 -16.87 -3.72 -42.24
CA TYR A 115 -17.34 -4.86 -41.44
C TYR A 115 -16.19 -5.65 -40.82
N GLN A 116 -15.11 -5.90 -41.57
CA GLN A 116 -13.92 -6.57 -41.04
C GLN A 116 -13.26 -5.78 -39.91
N LEU A 117 -13.17 -4.44 -40.04
CA LEU A 117 -12.63 -3.59 -38.98
C LEU A 117 -13.51 -3.60 -37.72
N VAL A 118 -14.83 -3.58 -37.89
CA VAL A 118 -15.78 -3.67 -36.77
C VAL A 118 -15.72 -5.03 -36.10
N GLU A 119 -15.74 -6.12 -36.86
CA GLU A 119 -15.64 -7.50 -36.36
C GLU A 119 -14.33 -7.71 -35.58
N GLU A 120 -13.20 -7.29 -36.14
CA GLU A 120 -11.89 -7.36 -35.47
C GLU A 120 -11.90 -6.58 -34.15
N THR A 121 -12.49 -5.39 -34.14
CA THR A 121 -12.59 -4.55 -32.93
C THR A 121 -13.50 -5.20 -31.88
N MET A 122 -14.60 -5.82 -32.31
CA MET A 122 -15.50 -6.57 -31.42
C MET A 122 -14.82 -7.81 -30.84
N ARG A 123 -14.06 -8.56 -31.65
CA ARG A 123 -13.28 -9.71 -31.17
C ARG A 123 -12.25 -9.29 -30.12
N GLN A 124 -11.51 -8.21 -30.39
CA GLN A 124 -10.56 -7.66 -29.43
C GLN A 124 -11.25 -7.19 -28.13
N LEU A 125 -12.45 -6.62 -28.22
CA LEU A 125 -13.25 -6.23 -27.06
C LEU A 125 -13.72 -7.43 -26.25
N GLU A 126 -14.15 -8.52 -26.91
CA GLU A 126 -14.53 -9.77 -26.27
C GLU A 126 -13.34 -10.41 -25.54
N GLU A 127 -12.17 -10.48 -26.19
CA GLU A 127 -10.93 -10.95 -25.58
C GLU A 127 -10.53 -10.10 -24.36
N TYR A 128 -10.62 -8.77 -24.50
CA TYR A 128 -10.31 -7.83 -23.42
C TYR A 128 -11.24 -8.02 -22.21
N THR A 129 -12.55 -8.04 -22.44
CA THR A 129 -13.55 -8.20 -21.37
C THR A 129 -13.51 -9.58 -20.71
N THR A 130 -13.30 -10.64 -21.49
CA THR A 130 -13.22 -12.02 -20.97
C THR A 130 -11.90 -12.27 -20.24
N GLY A 131 -10.80 -11.74 -20.76
CA GLY A 131 -9.46 -11.85 -20.18
C GLY A 131 -9.36 -11.13 -18.85
N ASP A 132 -9.80 -9.87 -18.80
CA ASP A 132 -9.78 -9.07 -17.58
C ASP A 132 -10.71 -9.66 -16.51
N TYR A 133 -11.88 -10.20 -16.89
CA TYR A 133 -12.78 -10.81 -15.90
C TYR A 133 -12.15 -12.02 -15.19
N LYS A 134 -11.45 -12.89 -15.93
CA LYS A 134 -10.76 -14.06 -15.32
C LYS A 134 -9.62 -13.63 -14.41
N ALA A 135 -8.83 -12.64 -14.82
CA ALA A 135 -7.74 -12.11 -14.02
C ALA A 135 -8.25 -11.42 -12.75
N LEU A 136 -9.26 -10.55 -12.89
CA LEU A 136 -9.91 -9.86 -11.78
C LEU A 136 -10.54 -10.85 -10.79
N TYR A 137 -11.20 -11.90 -11.28
CA TYR A 137 -11.78 -12.93 -10.43
C TYR A 137 -10.70 -13.68 -9.63
N LYS A 138 -9.56 -13.99 -10.26
CA LYS A 138 -8.42 -14.62 -9.58
C LYS A 138 -7.82 -13.71 -8.50
N GLU A 139 -7.63 -12.43 -8.80
CA GLU A 139 -7.14 -11.43 -7.82
C GLU A 139 -8.13 -11.26 -6.67
N TYR A 140 -9.42 -11.19 -6.97
CA TYR A 140 -10.48 -11.12 -5.96
C TYR A 140 -10.48 -12.34 -5.04
N ASP A 141 -10.40 -13.56 -5.59
CA ASP A 141 -10.34 -14.79 -4.81
C ASP A 141 -9.07 -14.85 -3.94
N GLN A 142 -7.93 -14.40 -4.47
CA GLN A 142 -6.69 -14.30 -3.71
C GLN A 142 -6.82 -13.30 -2.55
N LEU A 143 -7.34 -12.10 -2.83
CA LEU A 143 -7.53 -11.05 -1.84
C LEU A 143 -8.53 -11.47 -0.76
N LYS A 144 -9.60 -12.16 -1.14
CA LYS A 144 -10.58 -12.72 -0.19
C LYS A 144 -9.92 -13.72 0.78
N ARG A 145 -9.08 -14.63 0.26
CA ARG A 145 -8.33 -15.58 1.10
C ARG A 145 -7.35 -14.85 2.03
N GLU A 146 -6.66 -13.84 1.53
CA GLU A 146 -5.74 -13.03 2.34
C GLU A 146 -6.47 -12.30 3.48
N VAL A 147 -7.61 -11.67 3.19
CA VAL A 147 -8.46 -11.02 4.20
C VAL A 147 -8.95 -12.02 5.25
N GLU A 148 -9.38 -13.21 4.85
CA GLU A 148 -9.77 -14.26 5.79
C GLU A 148 -8.61 -14.71 6.68
N ASN A 149 -7.41 -14.90 6.10
CA ASN A 149 -6.22 -15.27 6.85
C ASN A 149 -5.77 -14.18 7.83
N LEU A 150 -5.81 -12.91 7.41
CA LEU A 150 -5.49 -11.77 8.27
C LEU A 150 -6.50 -11.64 9.42
N ARG A 151 -7.80 -11.86 9.16
CA ARG A 151 -8.83 -11.86 10.21
C ARG A 151 -8.60 -12.96 11.24
N ARG A 152 -8.28 -14.19 10.80
CA ARG A 152 -7.94 -15.29 11.72
C ARG A 152 -6.70 -14.98 12.54
N SER A 153 -5.64 -14.48 11.90
CA SER A 153 -4.40 -14.13 12.58
C SER A 153 -4.61 -13.01 13.61
N SER A 154 -5.38 -11.98 13.25
CA SER A 154 -5.76 -10.89 14.15
C SER A 154 -6.50 -11.40 15.39
N LEU A 155 -7.43 -12.35 15.22
CA LEU A 155 -8.14 -12.98 16.34
C LEU A 155 -7.19 -13.76 17.26
N ILE A 156 -6.27 -14.54 16.68
CA ILE A 156 -5.25 -15.29 17.43
C ILE A 156 -4.38 -14.34 18.24
N TYR A 157 -3.83 -13.29 17.61
CA TYR A 157 -2.99 -12.31 18.30
C TYR A 157 -3.75 -11.58 19.41
N LYS A 158 -5.02 -11.21 19.18
CA LYS A 158 -5.86 -10.58 20.21
C LYS A 158 -6.05 -11.50 21.42
N ASN A 159 -6.25 -12.79 21.20
CA ASN A 159 -6.37 -13.77 22.28
C ASN A 159 -5.04 -13.97 23.03
N GLN A 160 -3.92 -14.02 22.31
CA GLN A 160 -2.58 -14.12 22.92
C GLN A 160 -2.25 -12.89 23.77
N VAL A 161 -2.51 -11.68 23.26
CA VAL A 161 -2.33 -10.43 24.03
C VAL A 161 -3.16 -10.44 25.31
N LYS A 162 -4.42 -10.90 25.23
CA LYS A 162 -5.30 -11.00 26.41
C LYS A 162 -4.76 -12.01 27.44
N SER A 163 -4.25 -13.16 26.98
CA SER A 163 -3.65 -14.18 27.84
C SER A 163 -2.38 -13.65 28.53
N LEU A 164 -1.44 -13.09 27.76
CA LEU A 164 -0.19 -12.54 28.28
C LEU A 164 -0.43 -11.36 29.23
N SER A 165 -1.43 -10.52 28.95
CA SER A 165 -1.79 -9.43 29.87
C SER A 165 -2.31 -9.96 31.21
N LYS A 166 -3.07 -11.07 31.21
CA LYS A 166 -3.55 -11.72 32.44
C LYS A 166 -2.38 -12.32 33.22
N GLU A 167 -1.51 -13.07 32.56
CA GLU A 167 -0.33 -13.68 33.16
C GLU A 167 0.62 -12.63 33.76
N ASN A 168 0.85 -11.53 33.05
CA ASN A 168 1.69 -10.44 33.55
C ASN A 168 1.08 -9.76 34.79
N TYR A 169 -0.25 -9.61 34.84
CA TYR A 169 -0.93 -9.11 36.04
C TYR A 169 -0.79 -10.07 37.23
N GLU A 170 -0.93 -11.37 36.99
CA GLU A 170 -0.77 -12.41 38.03
C GLU A 170 0.67 -12.42 38.56
N LEU A 171 1.67 -12.46 37.68
CA LEU A 171 3.09 -12.41 38.05
C LEU A 171 3.46 -11.12 38.78
N LYS A 172 2.88 -9.99 38.39
CA LYS A 172 3.10 -8.72 39.08
C LYS A 172 2.57 -8.77 40.52
N ASN A 173 1.35 -9.29 40.71
CA ASN A 173 0.79 -9.43 42.05
C ASN A 173 1.63 -10.39 42.91
N GLU A 174 2.04 -11.53 42.35
CA GLU A 174 2.90 -12.49 43.05
C GLU A 174 4.25 -11.86 43.44
N ASN A 175 4.87 -11.11 42.53
CA ASN A 175 6.10 -10.39 42.80
C ASN A 175 5.92 -9.32 43.90
N ASP A 176 4.84 -8.56 43.86
CA ASP A 176 4.55 -7.55 44.88
C ASP A 176 4.28 -8.20 46.26
N GLU A 177 3.58 -9.33 46.30
CA GLU A 177 3.42 -10.14 47.52
C GLU A 177 4.75 -10.66 48.06
N LEU A 178 5.60 -11.20 47.19
CA LEU A 178 6.92 -11.70 47.55
C LEU A 178 7.83 -10.58 48.05
N LYS A 179 7.79 -9.40 47.43
CA LYS A 179 8.51 -8.21 47.92
C LYS A 179 8.06 -7.80 49.31
N VAL A 180 6.76 -7.73 49.56
CA VAL A 180 6.23 -7.39 50.90
C VAL A 180 6.64 -8.44 51.93
N ARG A 181 6.60 -9.74 51.58
CA ARG A 181 7.08 -10.81 52.47
C ARG A 181 8.59 -10.69 52.72
N PHE A 182 9.37 -10.42 51.69
CA PHE A 182 10.81 -10.22 51.79
C PHE A 182 11.16 -9.03 52.68
N GLU A 183 10.49 -7.88 52.50
CA GLU A 183 10.66 -6.71 53.36
C GLU A 183 10.29 -7.00 54.82
N LYS A 184 9.20 -7.75 55.07
CA LYS A 184 8.81 -8.15 56.44
C LYS A 184 9.85 -9.06 57.10
N LEU A 185 10.41 -10.02 56.37
CA LEU A 185 11.35 -11.01 56.91
C LEU A 185 12.79 -10.46 57.00
N HIS A 186 13.21 -9.63 56.06
CA HIS A 186 14.59 -9.19 55.90
C HIS A 186 14.78 -7.67 56.06
N GLY A 187 13.77 -6.90 56.47
CA GLY A 187 13.91 -5.46 56.77
C GLY A 187 14.53 -4.62 55.64
N GLY A 188 14.53 -5.11 54.39
CA GLY A 188 15.11 -4.44 53.22
C GLY A 188 16.64 -4.38 53.14
N ILE A 189 17.39 -5.03 54.04
CA ILE A 189 18.87 -5.03 54.06
C ILE A 189 19.38 -6.44 53.76
N SER A 190 20.46 -6.61 52.98
CA SER A 190 21.08 -7.92 52.72
C SER A 190 21.91 -8.42 53.91
N ASP A 191 22.11 -9.73 54.04
CA ASP A 191 22.85 -10.31 55.18
C ASP A 191 24.30 -9.84 55.25
N ASN A 192 24.95 -9.58 54.10
CA ASN A 192 26.32 -9.05 54.07
C ASN A 192 26.38 -7.63 54.63
N VAL A 193 25.45 -6.75 54.23
CA VAL A 193 25.38 -5.38 54.73
C VAL A 193 25.01 -5.38 56.21
N LEU A 194 24.11 -6.26 56.63
CA LEU A 194 23.74 -6.43 58.02
C LEU A 194 24.95 -6.89 58.86
N SER A 195 25.74 -7.83 58.35
CA SER A 195 26.96 -8.33 59.01
C SER A 195 27.99 -7.21 59.21
N THR A 196 28.23 -6.40 58.19
CA THR A 196 29.11 -5.22 58.29
C THR A 196 28.61 -4.23 59.33
N ARG A 197 27.31 -3.91 59.33
CA ARG A 197 26.72 -2.99 60.32
C ARG A 197 26.77 -3.52 61.74
N VAL A 198 26.62 -4.83 61.92
CA VAL A 198 26.77 -5.48 63.23
C VAL A 198 28.20 -5.32 63.73
N GLN A 199 29.20 -5.53 62.88
CA GLN A 199 30.60 -5.35 63.25
C GLN A 199 30.92 -3.89 63.60
N GLU A 200 30.48 -2.94 62.76
CA GLU A 200 30.64 -1.50 63.01
C GLU A 200 29.99 -1.10 64.35
N TRP A 201 28.76 -1.55 64.60
CA TRP A 201 28.07 -1.25 65.85
C TRP A 201 28.81 -1.78 67.08
N ILE A 202 29.30 -3.02 67.02
CA ILE A 202 30.06 -3.64 68.10
C ILE A 202 31.36 -2.86 68.35
N MET A 203 32.04 -2.41 67.29
CA MET A 203 33.24 -1.58 67.41
C MET A 203 32.94 -0.24 68.09
N ASP A 204 31.83 0.41 67.71
CA ASP A 204 31.42 1.71 68.24
C ASP A 204 30.91 1.63 69.69
N HIS A 205 30.37 0.48 70.11
CA HIS A 205 29.75 0.26 71.42
C HIS A 205 30.62 -0.63 72.34
N ASN A 206 31.94 -0.45 72.28
CA ASN A 206 32.92 -1.09 73.18
C ASN A 206 32.81 -2.62 73.25
N GLY A 207 32.55 -3.28 72.12
CA GLY A 207 32.48 -4.74 72.04
C GLY A 207 31.13 -5.34 72.47
N THR A 208 30.12 -4.51 72.76
CA THR A 208 28.80 -4.98 73.21
C THR A 208 27.72 -4.63 72.20
N ILE A 209 26.71 -5.49 72.07
CA ILE A 209 25.55 -5.24 71.21
C ILE A 209 24.27 -5.58 71.97
N ASN A 210 23.35 -4.61 72.02
CA ASN A 210 21.98 -4.85 72.44
C ASN A 210 21.15 -5.16 71.18
N ILE A 211 20.72 -6.41 71.05
CA ILE A 211 20.00 -6.91 69.86
C ILE A 211 18.73 -6.09 69.60
N VAL A 212 17.96 -5.74 70.64
CA VAL A 212 16.70 -4.99 70.53
C VAL A 212 16.95 -3.57 70.02
N GLU A 213 17.97 -2.90 70.56
CA GLU A 213 18.33 -1.53 70.18
C GLU A 213 18.88 -1.47 68.75
N PHE A 214 19.77 -2.41 68.40
CA PHE A 214 20.34 -2.52 67.07
C PHE A 214 19.27 -2.86 66.01
N ALA A 215 18.38 -3.82 66.32
CA ALA A 215 17.25 -4.21 65.48
C ALA A 215 16.32 -3.04 65.20
N LYS A 216 16.00 -2.23 66.23
CA LYS A 216 15.17 -1.03 66.09
C LYS A 216 15.85 0.07 65.28
N TYR A 217 17.15 0.31 65.52
CA TYR A 217 17.93 1.32 64.79
C TYR A 217 18.03 0.98 63.29
N ASN A 218 18.31 -0.29 62.97
CA ASN A 218 18.48 -0.75 61.59
C ASN A 218 17.18 -1.21 60.91
N LYS A 219 16.05 -1.23 61.63
CA LYS A 219 14.73 -1.70 61.16
C LYS A 219 14.77 -3.14 60.64
N VAL A 220 15.48 -4.02 61.35
CA VAL A 220 15.61 -5.44 61.02
C VAL A 220 14.99 -6.28 62.15
N PRO A 221 14.34 -7.43 61.87
CA PRO A 221 13.85 -8.31 62.93
C PRO A 221 14.96 -8.81 63.86
N GLU A 222 14.71 -8.85 65.17
CA GLU A 222 15.67 -9.30 66.19
C GLU A 222 16.21 -10.70 65.91
N ALA A 223 15.35 -11.66 65.57
CA ALA A 223 15.73 -13.03 65.22
C ALA A 223 16.79 -13.09 64.10
N ARG A 224 16.74 -12.15 63.14
CA ARG A 224 17.72 -12.10 62.05
C ARG A 224 19.06 -11.53 62.50
N VAL A 225 19.05 -10.58 63.43
CA VAL A 225 20.28 -10.06 64.06
C VAL A 225 20.97 -11.18 64.83
N GLU A 226 20.21 -12.01 65.55
CA GLU A 226 20.71 -13.22 66.23
C GLU A 226 21.33 -14.22 65.26
N ASP A 227 20.64 -14.53 64.15
CA ASP A 227 21.16 -15.45 63.12
C ASP A 227 22.48 -14.95 62.51
N VAL A 228 22.57 -13.65 62.21
CA VAL A 228 23.80 -13.04 61.67
C VAL A 228 24.92 -13.05 62.72
N LEU A 229 24.62 -12.74 63.99
CA LEU A 229 25.60 -12.83 65.07
C LEU A 229 26.13 -14.26 65.22
N ASN A 230 25.25 -15.26 65.22
CA ASN A 230 25.61 -16.67 65.29
C ASN A 230 26.51 -17.08 64.11
N ASN A 231 26.21 -16.59 62.90
CA ASN A 231 27.03 -16.84 61.72
C ASN A 231 28.41 -16.17 61.81
N LEU A 232 28.48 -14.92 62.29
CA LEU A 232 29.74 -14.20 62.50
C LEU A 232 30.62 -14.85 63.57
N VAL A 233 30.01 -15.39 64.64
CA VAL A 233 30.71 -16.18 65.66
C VAL A 233 31.24 -17.49 65.07
N ARG A 234 30.42 -18.22 64.31
CA ARG A 234 30.85 -19.48 63.65
C ARG A 234 31.99 -19.27 62.66
N GLN A 235 32.00 -18.14 61.96
CA GLN A 235 33.04 -17.78 61.00
C GLN A 235 34.30 -17.20 61.67
N GLY A 236 34.30 -17.02 63.00
CA GLY A 236 35.45 -16.55 63.76
C GLY A 236 35.66 -15.04 63.73
N TYR A 237 34.71 -14.27 63.21
CA TYR A 237 34.77 -12.80 63.19
C TYR A 237 34.41 -12.17 64.53
N LEU A 238 33.62 -12.87 65.37
CA LEU A 238 33.23 -12.45 66.70
C LEU A 238 33.46 -13.59 67.70
N GLN A 239 33.69 -13.26 68.96
CA GLN A 239 33.74 -14.22 70.07
C GLN A 239 32.60 -13.94 71.02
N GLN A 240 31.92 -14.99 71.48
CA GLN A 240 30.87 -14.85 72.48
C GLN A 240 31.52 -14.49 73.82
N ALA A 241 31.17 -13.34 74.38
CA ALA A 241 31.56 -12.99 75.73
C ALA A 241 30.97 -14.02 76.71
N GLN A 242 31.81 -14.54 77.61
CA GLN A 242 31.37 -15.41 78.71
C GLN A 242 30.65 -14.61 79.80
#